data_AF-A0A913YWC0-F1
#
_entry.id   AF-A0A913YWC0-F1
#
_cell.length_a   1.000
_cell.length_b   1.000
_cell.length_c   1.000
_cell.angle_alpha   90.00
_cell.angle_beta   90.00
_cell.angle_gamma   90.00
#
_symmetry.space_group_name_H-M   'P 1'
#
loop_
_entity.id
_entity.type
_entity.pdbx_description
1 polymer ?
#
loop_
_entity_poly.entity_id
_entity_poly.type
_entity_poly.pdbx_seq_one_letter_code
_entity_poly.pdbx_strand_id
1 'polypeptide(L)'
;MKLVVNVAPRFVVLPPVYFAGYEDWNTTITCNIFGFPPPRIEWTRPQNVMPKGRHVKTGNRLTIMNTKREDKGPYMCKGINDQGNELAIVVLNVYSVIAPVIVQSSPNNVTVNKVMSRVKLNCSATGTPLPTIEWSKDGRPLSVNTTVRQTNKETIGELVIDSFMPQDQGRYKCFFRNYENGTAETTIQVSLMSCGDPGKPLNGYRTGNEFWAGNMVVYTCDPGYYLVGPSNRLCLENGAWSDSIPSCLLLCPRMVPPVNGHMVGDFLGNSTLTFKCNTGYWIRENHQLLCDPKTGNWTNWNGTVIIENPQCKNFDECSTGAHSCSVNAQCTDTIGSYMCRCKPGFEGDGRTCSISQVYYRDTQGWTLIARFSNNDTKNWMRDDASWWYSLTTPQGDVNNPGVNQDMISAAFWLVKGNNIKITRSDDPHQTAALLQTVSNCFSTQTFRSLISSYGHFTYGTAWASDQCRANCQVSYGGNYQTTNGFSQSQCSSNIQSSNYIGFWCDWDKGDGAVMMIGGGGSGCNRADHGIAITEANAAAFSDFGGGECDFGNDAQGEVCTSTYSLNLWIK
;
A
#
# COMPACT_ATOMS: atom_id res chain seq x y z
N MET A 1 -115.76 -38.51 -3.02
CA MET A 1 -114.91 -39.71 -3.26
C MET A 1 -113.46 -39.27 -3.07
N LYS A 2 -112.69 -39.89 -2.16
CA LYS A 2 -111.31 -39.50 -1.88
C LYS A 2 -110.41 -40.54 -2.56
N LEU A 3 -109.65 -40.14 -3.58
CA LEU A 3 -108.68 -41.03 -4.24
C LEU A 3 -107.51 -41.26 -3.28
N VAL A 4 -107.33 -42.49 -2.83
CA VAL A 4 -106.17 -42.90 -2.03
C VAL A 4 -105.25 -43.68 -2.96
N VAL A 5 -104.06 -43.13 -3.22
CA VAL A 5 -103.03 -43.79 -4.02
C VAL A 5 -102.19 -44.65 -3.09
N ASN A 6 -102.31 -45.97 -3.23
CA ASN A 6 -101.47 -46.91 -2.51
C ASN A 6 -100.14 -47.12 -3.24
N VAL A 7 -99.07 -47.26 -2.49
CA VAL A 7 -97.69 -47.36 -3.00
C VAL A 7 -97.00 -48.51 -2.30
N ALA A 8 -96.54 -49.50 -3.08
CA ALA A 8 -95.73 -50.60 -2.56
C ALA A 8 -94.41 -50.08 -1.94
N PRO A 9 -93.83 -50.80 -0.97
CA PRO A 9 -92.64 -50.33 -0.28
C PRO A 9 -91.48 -50.21 -1.26
N ARG A 10 -90.71 -49.13 -1.18
CA ARG A 10 -89.51 -48.88 -1.99
C ARG A 10 -88.47 -48.13 -1.19
N PHE A 11 -87.19 -48.33 -1.50
CA PHE A 11 -86.11 -47.58 -0.87
C PHE A 11 -86.15 -46.10 -1.27
N VAL A 12 -86.09 -45.21 -0.27
CA VAL A 12 -85.81 -43.79 -0.48
C VAL A 12 -84.33 -43.60 -0.81
N VAL A 13 -83.48 -44.31 -0.08
CA VAL A 13 -82.04 -44.44 -0.32
C VAL A 13 -81.70 -45.90 -0.07
N LEU A 14 -81.10 -46.55 -1.08
CA LEU A 14 -80.61 -47.92 -0.92
C LEU A 14 -79.53 -47.95 0.18
N PRO A 15 -79.62 -48.84 1.17
CA PRO A 15 -78.57 -48.96 2.17
C PRO A 15 -77.28 -49.48 1.51
N PRO A 16 -76.10 -49.12 2.05
CA PRO A 16 -74.85 -49.57 1.49
C PRO A 16 -74.71 -51.10 1.63
N VAL A 17 -74.14 -51.74 0.61
CA VAL A 17 -73.90 -53.21 0.62
C VAL A 17 -72.99 -53.60 1.78
N TYR A 18 -71.98 -52.77 2.10
CA TYR A 18 -71.08 -52.94 3.24
C TYR A 18 -71.23 -51.78 4.21
N PHE A 19 -71.35 -52.10 5.49
CA PHE A 19 -71.41 -51.12 6.57
C PHE A 19 -70.25 -51.36 7.53
N ALA A 20 -69.51 -50.31 7.89
CA ALA A 20 -68.43 -50.43 8.86
C ALA A 20 -68.97 -50.28 10.28
N GLY A 21 -68.71 -51.29 11.11
CA GLY A 21 -68.84 -51.23 12.56
C GLY A 21 -67.46 -51.35 13.20
N TYR A 22 -67.34 -50.86 14.43
CA TYR A 22 -66.09 -50.88 15.18
C TYR A 22 -66.31 -51.62 16.49
N GLU A 23 -65.33 -52.42 16.91
CA GLU A 23 -65.40 -53.12 18.19
C GLU A 23 -65.67 -52.13 19.34
N ASP A 24 -66.50 -52.56 20.30
CA ASP A 24 -66.94 -51.78 21.46
C ASP A 24 -67.85 -50.57 21.17
N TRP A 25 -68.10 -50.22 19.91
CA TRP A 25 -68.99 -49.12 19.53
C TRP A 25 -70.44 -49.56 19.37
N ASN A 26 -71.36 -48.61 19.53
CA ASN A 26 -72.75 -48.82 19.15
C ASN A 26 -72.91 -48.63 17.64
N THR A 27 -73.14 -49.72 16.91
CA THR A 27 -73.35 -49.69 15.46
C THR A 27 -74.82 -49.49 15.15
N THR A 28 -75.20 -48.44 14.40
CA THR A 28 -76.59 -48.24 13.97
C THR A 28 -76.73 -48.36 12.46
N ILE A 29 -77.42 -49.39 12.00
CA ILE A 29 -77.75 -49.60 10.59
C ILE A 29 -79.13 -48.98 10.32
N THR A 30 -79.23 -48.14 9.30
CA THR A 30 -80.48 -47.46 8.90
C THR A 30 -81.03 -48.04 7.60
N CYS A 31 -82.34 -48.14 7.48
CA CYS A 31 -83.03 -48.65 6.30
C CYS A 31 -84.26 -47.79 5.98
N ASN A 32 -84.13 -46.88 5.01
CA ASN A 32 -85.15 -45.89 4.70
C ASN A 32 -86.08 -46.39 3.59
N ILE A 33 -87.22 -46.97 3.99
CA ILE A 33 -88.25 -47.49 3.09
C ILE A 33 -89.50 -46.60 3.15
N PHE A 34 -90.00 -46.19 1.99
CA PHE A 34 -91.23 -45.44 1.82
C PHE A 34 -92.31 -46.32 1.18
N GLY A 35 -93.56 -46.14 1.60
CA GLY A 35 -94.74 -46.79 1.02
C GLY A 35 -96.02 -46.20 1.63
N PHE A 36 -97.16 -46.42 0.98
CA PHE A 36 -98.46 -45.99 1.50
C PHE A 36 -99.49 -47.12 1.35
N PRO A 37 -100.17 -47.55 2.44
CA PRO A 37 -99.95 -47.20 3.86
C PRO A 37 -98.50 -47.43 4.34
N PRO A 38 -98.04 -46.73 5.40
CA PRO A 38 -96.66 -46.80 5.87
C PRO A 38 -96.20 -48.25 6.13
N PRO A 39 -95.07 -48.69 5.54
CA PRO A 39 -94.63 -50.07 5.68
C PRO A 39 -94.08 -50.36 7.08
N ARG A 40 -94.41 -51.54 7.63
CA ARG A 40 -93.77 -52.08 8.82
C ARG A 40 -92.35 -52.54 8.46
N ILE A 41 -91.36 -52.05 9.20
CA ILE A 41 -89.94 -52.41 8.99
C ILE A 41 -89.56 -53.54 9.93
N GLU A 42 -89.06 -54.62 9.36
CA GLU A 42 -88.58 -55.81 10.06
C GLU A 42 -87.08 -56.02 9.82
N TRP A 43 -86.32 -56.13 10.91
CA TRP A 43 -84.90 -56.44 10.87
C TRP A 43 -84.64 -57.89 11.23
N THR A 44 -83.88 -58.60 10.39
CA THR A 44 -83.45 -59.98 10.60
C THR A 44 -81.96 -60.13 10.27
N ARG A 45 -81.36 -61.24 10.70
CA ARG A 45 -79.96 -61.58 10.40
C ARG A 45 -79.94 -62.94 9.69
N PRO A 46 -79.98 -62.98 8.35
CA PRO A 46 -79.96 -64.23 7.61
C PRO A 46 -78.64 -64.92 7.93
N GLN A 47 -78.64 -66.21 8.32
CA GLN A 47 -77.47 -67.02 8.69
C GLN A 47 -76.96 -66.90 10.14
N ASN A 48 -77.41 -65.96 10.97
CA ASN A 48 -76.93 -65.82 12.35
C ASN A 48 -78.03 -65.34 13.31
N VAL A 49 -77.81 -65.52 14.60
CA VAL A 49 -78.74 -64.97 15.61
C VAL A 49 -78.46 -63.48 15.79
N MET A 50 -79.53 -62.70 16.01
CA MET A 50 -79.39 -61.30 16.42
C MET A 50 -78.54 -61.19 17.70
N PRO A 51 -77.73 -60.13 17.89
CA PRO A 51 -76.92 -59.95 19.09
C PRO A 51 -77.79 -59.95 20.38
N LYS A 52 -77.86 -61.07 21.09
CA LYS A 52 -78.78 -61.24 22.23
C LYS A 52 -78.45 -60.24 23.35
N GLY A 53 -79.48 -59.53 23.84
CA GLY A 53 -79.32 -58.50 24.87
C GLY A 53 -78.56 -57.24 24.43
N ARG A 54 -78.09 -57.18 23.18
CA ARG A 54 -77.25 -56.11 22.64
C ARG A 54 -77.84 -55.48 21.38
N HIS A 55 -79.11 -55.70 21.05
CA HIS A 55 -79.72 -55.07 19.88
C HIS A 55 -81.05 -54.39 20.20
N VAL A 56 -81.29 -53.27 19.53
CA VAL A 56 -82.51 -52.47 19.63
C VAL A 56 -83.01 -52.18 18.22
N LYS A 57 -84.27 -52.51 17.94
CA LYS A 57 -84.94 -52.24 16.66
C LYS A 57 -85.92 -51.08 16.88
N THR A 58 -85.67 -49.95 16.25
CA THR A 58 -86.51 -48.73 16.37
C THR A 58 -86.90 -48.25 14.97
N GLY A 59 -88.03 -48.76 14.45
CA GLY A 59 -88.51 -48.43 13.12
C GLY A 59 -87.47 -48.73 12.03
N ASN A 60 -86.97 -47.68 11.38
CA ASN A 60 -85.95 -47.76 10.33
C ASN A 60 -84.51 -47.97 10.83
N ARG A 61 -84.27 -48.13 12.15
CA ARG A 61 -82.92 -48.27 12.74
C ARG A 61 -82.75 -49.60 13.46
N LEU A 62 -81.64 -50.29 13.20
CA LEU A 62 -81.13 -51.39 14.00
C LEU A 62 -79.85 -50.93 14.71
N THR A 63 -79.90 -50.80 16.03
CA THR A 63 -78.73 -50.47 16.85
C THR A 63 -78.19 -51.74 17.50
N ILE A 64 -76.91 -52.02 17.32
CA ILE A 64 -76.15 -53.07 17.99
C ILE A 64 -75.28 -52.37 19.03
N MET A 65 -75.59 -52.57 20.31
CA MET A 65 -74.83 -52.03 21.44
C MET A 65 -73.55 -52.85 21.64
N ASN A 66 -72.43 -52.16 21.88
CA ASN A 66 -71.12 -52.79 22.12
C ASN A 66 -70.82 -53.88 21.06
N THR A 67 -70.55 -53.44 19.83
CA THR A 67 -70.35 -54.30 18.66
C THR A 67 -69.14 -55.20 18.85
N LYS A 68 -69.26 -56.48 18.50
CA LYS A 68 -68.20 -57.48 18.62
C LYS A 68 -67.82 -58.07 17.28
N ARG A 69 -66.64 -58.68 17.18
CA ARG A 69 -66.18 -59.37 15.96
C ARG A 69 -67.17 -60.39 15.42
N GLU A 70 -67.88 -61.09 16.31
CA GLU A 70 -68.94 -62.08 16.01
C GLU A 70 -70.22 -61.46 15.43
N ASP A 71 -70.43 -60.15 15.54
CA ASP A 71 -71.59 -59.44 14.99
C ASP A 71 -71.43 -59.20 13.47
N LYS A 72 -70.24 -59.46 12.91
CA LYS A 72 -69.96 -59.40 11.46
C LYS A 72 -70.93 -60.27 10.66
N GLY A 73 -71.30 -59.80 9.46
CA GLY A 73 -72.10 -60.57 8.50
C GLY A 73 -73.36 -59.84 8.02
N PRO A 74 -74.22 -60.53 7.25
CA PRO A 74 -75.38 -59.93 6.61
C PRO A 74 -76.52 -59.64 7.61
N TYR A 75 -77.09 -58.44 7.52
CA TYR A 75 -78.33 -58.01 8.18
C TYR A 75 -79.34 -57.63 7.11
N MET A 76 -80.57 -58.10 7.24
CA MET A 76 -81.64 -57.83 6.29
C MET A 76 -82.66 -56.89 6.91
N CYS A 77 -82.98 -55.81 6.21
CA CYS A 77 -84.16 -55.02 6.49
C CYS A 77 -85.24 -55.30 5.44
N LYS A 78 -86.48 -55.50 5.89
CA LYS A 78 -87.63 -55.76 5.04
C LYS A 78 -88.77 -54.81 5.41
N GLY A 79 -89.26 -54.04 4.44
CA GLY A 79 -90.44 -53.20 4.58
C GLY A 79 -91.66 -53.90 3.99
N ILE A 80 -92.77 -53.94 4.73
CA ILE A 80 -93.99 -54.65 4.34
C ILE A 80 -95.21 -53.74 4.52
N ASN A 81 -96.01 -53.58 3.48
CA ASN A 81 -97.38 -53.07 3.59
C ASN A 81 -98.35 -53.97 2.83
N ASP A 82 -99.62 -53.58 2.74
CA ASP A 82 -100.66 -54.33 2.04
C ASP A 82 -100.49 -54.36 0.50
N GLN A 83 -99.62 -53.53 -0.07
CA GLN A 83 -99.32 -53.49 -1.50
C GLN A 83 -98.11 -54.32 -1.90
N GLY A 84 -97.26 -54.74 -0.96
CA GLY A 84 -96.07 -55.53 -1.26
C GLY A 84 -95.01 -55.51 -0.17
N ASN A 85 -93.82 -55.99 -0.53
CA ASN A 85 -92.65 -55.95 0.32
C ASN A 85 -91.38 -55.65 -0.47
N GLU A 86 -90.41 -55.04 0.20
CA GLU A 86 -89.10 -54.69 -0.35
C GLU A 86 -88.02 -54.98 0.68
N LEU A 87 -86.85 -55.46 0.26
CA LEU A 87 -85.78 -55.88 1.18
C LEU A 87 -84.39 -55.49 0.69
N ALA A 88 -83.48 -55.26 1.64
CA ALA A 88 -82.07 -55.09 1.35
C ALA A 88 -81.21 -55.80 2.39
N ILE A 89 -80.05 -56.29 1.95
CA ILE A 89 -79.04 -56.91 2.80
C ILE A 89 -77.87 -55.94 2.93
N VAL A 90 -77.46 -55.70 4.18
CA VAL A 90 -76.30 -54.91 4.56
C VAL A 90 -75.31 -55.83 5.26
N VAL A 91 -74.10 -55.94 4.72
CA VAL A 91 -73.02 -56.73 5.33
C VAL A 91 -72.27 -55.84 6.32
N LEU A 92 -72.45 -56.10 7.62
CA LEU A 92 -71.68 -55.46 8.66
C LEU A 92 -70.26 -56.03 8.67
N ASN A 93 -69.28 -55.18 8.39
CA ASN A 93 -67.87 -55.46 8.62
C ASN A 93 -67.46 -54.85 9.95
N VAL A 94 -66.92 -55.67 10.85
CA VAL A 94 -66.44 -55.21 12.17
C VAL A 94 -64.92 -55.08 12.13
N TYR A 95 -64.42 -53.89 12.46
CA TYR A 95 -63.00 -53.55 12.52
C TYR A 95 -62.57 -53.30 13.97
N SER A 96 -61.37 -53.73 14.34
CA SER A 96 -60.78 -53.39 15.63
C SER A 96 -60.42 -51.90 15.66
N VAL A 97 -60.67 -51.27 16.80
CA VAL A 97 -60.33 -49.86 17.02
C VAL A 97 -58.82 -49.74 17.27
N ILE A 98 -58.16 -48.87 16.51
CA ILE A 98 -56.73 -48.59 16.65
C ILE A 98 -56.58 -47.08 16.87
N ALA A 99 -55.97 -46.68 17.99
CA ALA A 99 -55.72 -45.28 18.30
C ALA A 99 -54.85 -44.60 17.23
N PRO A 100 -54.95 -43.27 17.07
CA PRO A 100 -54.18 -42.58 16.05
C PRO A 100 -52.67 -42.73 16.32
N VAL A 101 -51.88 -42.93 15.26
CA VAL A 101 -50.42 -42.96 15.35
C VAL A 101 -49.85 -42.06 14.27
N ILE A 102 -49.04 -41.09 14.67
CA ILE A 102 -48.38 -40.16 13.74
C ILE A 102 -47.34 -40.93 12.92
N VAL A 103 -47.45 -40.84 11.60
CA VAL A 103 -46.56 -41.49 10.64
C VAL A 103 -45.51 -40.51 10.15
N GLN A 104 -45.92 -39.29 9.80
CA GLN A 104 -45.04 -38.24 9.32
C GLN A 104 -45.40 -36.90 9.95
N SER A 105 -44.38 -36.09 10.23
CA SER A 105 -44.55 -34.69 10.60
C SER A 105 -43.40 -33.85 10.07
N SER A 106 -43.63 -32.55 9.87
CA SER A 106 -42.54 -31.58 9.69
C SER A 106 -41.56 -31.64 10.88
N PRO A 107 -40.30 -31.23 10.69
CA PRO A 107 -39.31 -31.22 11.78
C PRO A 107 -39.81 -30.47 13.02
N ASN A 108 -39.41 -30.92 14.21
CA ASN A 108 -39.81 -30.30 15.48
C ASN A 108 -39.48 -28.80 15.56
N ASN A 109 -38.45 -28.35 14.84
CA ASN A 109 -38.07 -26.96 14.69
C ASN A 109 -37.98 -26.61 13.20
N VAL A 110 -38.80 -25.67 12.74
CA VAL A 110 -38.79 -25.15 11.38
C VAL A 110 -38.32 -23.70 11.41
N THR A 111 -37.20 -23.43 10.75
CA THR A 111 -36.66 -22.08 10.61
C THR A 111 -37.09 -21.47 9.29
N VAL A 112 -37.69 -20.29 9.34
CA VAL A 112 -38.13 -19.53 8.16
C VAL A 112 -37.10 -18.44 7.89
N ASN A 113 -36.42 -18.51 6.74
CA ASN A 113 -35.30 -17.61 6.44
C ASN A 113 -35.76 -16.22 5.98
N LYS A 114 -37.02 -16.07 5.57
CA LYS A 114 -37.52 -14.86 4.91
C LYS A 114 -38.98 -14.56 5.28
N VAL A 115 -39.25 -13.32 5.65
CA VAL A 115 -40.61 -12.79 5.87
C VAL A 115 -41.40 -12.77 4.55
N MET A 116 -42.72 -12.94 4.60
CA MET A 116 -43.62 -13.07 3.45
C MET A 116 -43.38 -14.31 2.59
N SER A 117 -42.55 -15.25 3.04
CA SER A 117 -42.41 -16.55 2.37
C SER A 117 -43.59 -17.47 2.70
N ARG A 118 -43.88 -18.38 1.77
CA ARG A 118 -44.92 -19.40 1.95
C ARG A 118 -44.37 -20.58 2.75
N VAL A 119 -44.98 -20.89 3.89
CA VAL A 119 -44.57 -21.97 4.79
C VAL A 119 -45.61 -23.08 4.79
N LYS A 120 -45.15 -24.33 4.72
CA LYS A 120 -46.00 -25.53 4.72
C LYS A 120 -45.62 -26.43 5.89
N LEU A 121 -46.59 -26.73 6.75
CA LEU A 121 -46.44 -27.71 7.82
C LEU A 121 -47.28 -28.94 7.48
N ASN A 122 -46.66 -30.11 7.54
CA ASN A 122 -47.31 -31.37 7.23
C ASN A 122 -47.38 -32.26 8.47
N CYS A 123 -48.52 -32.91 8.64
CA CYS A 123 -48.69 -33.99 9.59
C CYS A 123 -49.55 -35.09 8.98
N SER A 124 -49.25 -36.34 9.31
CA SER A 124 -50.07 -37.47 8.91
C SER A 124 -50.17 -38.52 10.03
N ALA A 125 -51.33 -39.16 10.12
CA ALA A 125 -51.56 -40.21 11.08
C ALA A 125 -52.43 -41.33 10.52
N THR A 126 -52.17 -42.54 10.99
CA THR A 126 -52.99 -43.73 10.74
C THR A 126 -53.90 -43.98 11.93
N GLY A 127 -54.96 -44.77 11.76
CA GLY A 127 -55.88 -45.17 12.82
C GLY A 127 -57.12 -45.85 12.25
N THR A 128 -57.84 -46.59 13.09
CA THR A 128 -59.10 -47.24 12.72
C THR A 128 -60.18 -46.90 13.75
N PRO A 129 -61.25 -46.16 13.41
CA PRO A 129 -61.47 -45.43 12.14
C PRO A 129 -60.34 -44.44 11.81
N LEU A 130 -60.28 -43.96 10.57
CA LEU A 130 -59.31 -42.92 10.20
C LEU A 130 -59.53 -41.66 11.05
N PRO A 131 -58.48 -41.08 11.65
CA PRO A 131 -58.62 -39.91 12.51
C PRO A 131 -58.96 -38.65 11.73
N THR A 132 -59.63 -37.71 12.39
CA THR A 132 -59.69 -36.31 11.98
C THR A 132 -58.46 -35.57 12.47
N ILE A 133 -58.10 -34.47 11.80
CA ILE A 133 -56.98 -33.61 12.20
C ILE A 133 -57.50 -32.21 12.57
N GLU A 134 -56.97 -31.68 13.66
CA GLU A 134 -57.16 -30.29 14.09
C GLU A 134 -55.79 -29.63 14.27
N TRP A 135 -55.67 -28.37 13.85
CA TRP A 135 -54.46 -27.58 14.06
C TRP A 135 -54.70 -26.55 15.16
N SER A 136 -53.67 -26.27 15.95
CA SER A 136 -53.65 -25.16 16.89
C SER A 136 -52.32 -24.43 16.85
N LYS A 137 -52.34 -23.14 17.18
CA LYS A 137 -51.15 -22.31 17.37
C LYS A 137 -51.17 -21.73 18.77
N ASP A 138 -50.11 -21.96 19.54
CA ASP A 138 -49.96 -21.49 20.92
C ASP A 138 -51.18 -21.84 21.80
N GLY A 139 -51.74 -23.04 21.57
CA GLY A 139 -52.91 -23.57 22.27
C GLY A 139 -54.27 -23.09 21.74
N ARG A 140 -54.30 -22.20 20.75
CA ARG A 140 -55.54 -21.70 20.13
C ARG A 140 -55.86 -22.50 18.86
N PRO A 141 -57.06 -23.10 18.73
CA PRO A 141 -57.48 -23.77 17.50
C PRO A 141 -57.40 -22.84 16.29
N LEU A 142 -56.91 -23.35 15.18
CA LEU A 142 -56.79 -22.64 13.91
C LEU A 142 -57.98 -23.01 13.01
N SER A 143 -58.70 -22.00 12.51
CA SER A 143 -59.81 -22.16 11.54
C SER A 143 -59.40 -21.80 10.10
N VAL A 144 -58.11 -21.88 9.78
CA VAL A 144 -57.49 -21.39 8.52
C VAL A 144 -57.40 -22.48 7.44
N ASN A 145 -56.86 -22.11 6.26
CA ASN A 145 -56.57 -22.92 5.05
C ASN A 145 -55.80 -24.22 5.34
N THR A 146 -56.44 -25.18 5.98
CA THR A 146 -55.95 -26.54 6.17
C THR A 146 -56.49 -27.40 5.04
N THR A 147 -55.60 -28.04 4.29
CA THR A 147 -56.03 -29.08 3.36
C THR A 147 -55.95 -30.42 4.05
N VAL A 148 -57.06 -31.16 4.05
CA VAL A 148 -57.14 -32.51 4.60
C VAL A 148 -57.35 -33.49 3.46
N ARG A 149 -56.49 -34.50 3.37
CA ARG A 149 -56.61 -35.60 2.41
C ARG A 149 -56.64 -36.91 3.18
N GLN A 150 -57.69 -37.70 2.96
CA GLN A 150 -57.80 -39.02 3.54
C GLN A 150 -57.58 -40.08 2.45
N THR A 151 -56.71 -41.04 2.75
CA THR A 151 -56.52 -42.26 1.96
C THR A 151 -57.23 -43.42 2.66
N ASN A 152 -57.16 -44.63 2.11
CA ASN A 152 -57.72 -45.82 2.77
C ASN A 152 -56.99 -46.21 4.07
N LYS A 153 -55.84 -45.60 4.39
CA LYS A 153 -54.99 -45.98 5.54
C LYS A 153 -54.55 -44.82 6.43
N GLU A 154 -54.55 -43.59 5.91
CA GLU A 154 -53.90 -42.45 6.54
C GLU A 154 -54.69 -41.15 6.30
N THR A 155 -54.79 -40.32 7.34
CA THR A 155 -55.22 -38.93 7.23
C THR A 155 -54.00 -38.02 7.18
N ILE A 156 -53.90 -37.21 6.12
CA ILE A 156 -52.84 -36.25 5.88
C ILE A 156 -53.42 -34.84 6.00
N GLY A 157 -52.79 -34.00 6.80
CA GLY A 157 -53.11 -32.58 6.90
C GLY A 157 -51.91 -31.71 6.53
N GLU A 158 -52.14 -30.73 5.65
CA GLU A 158 -51.19 -29.67 5.32
C GLU A 158 -51.77 -28.33 5.81
N LEU A 159 -51.02 -27.65 6.67
CA LEU A 159 -51.26 -26.25 7.06
C LEU A 159 -50.37 -25.34 6.21
N VAL A 160 -50.99 -24.42 5.49
CA VAL A 160 -50.28 -23.45 4.64
C VAL A 160 -50.38 -22.06 5.26
N ILE A 161 -49.23 -21.42 5.45
CA ILE A 161 -49.10 -20.00 5.81
C ILE A 161 -48.60 -19.29 4.55
N ASP A 162 -49.48 -18.61 3.83
CA ASP A 162 -49.15 -18.06 2.51
C ASP A 162 -48.15 -16.90 2.57
N SER A 163 -48.13 -16.14 3.66
CA SER A 163 -47.18 -15.05 3.89
C SER A 163 -46.77 -15.01 5.35
N PHE A 164 -45.65 -15.64 5.67
CA PHE A 164 -45.18 -15.77 7.04
C PHE A 164 -44.67 -14.44 7.60
N MET A 165 -45.28 -13.96 8.67
CA MET A 165 -44.95 -12.70 9.36
C MET A 165 -44.37 -12.94 10.77
N PRO A 166 -43.75 -11.94 11.41
CA PRO A 166 -43.16 -12.11 12.74
C PRO A 166 -44.13 -12.63 13.81
N GLN A 167 -45.40 -12.21 13.76
CA GLN A 167 -46.46 -12.69 14.63
C GLN A 167 -46.85 -14.15 14.39
N ASP A 168 -46.49 -14.75 13.25
CA ASP A 168 -46.80 -16.13 12.89
C ASP A 168 -45.83 -17.14 13.52
N GLN A 169 -44.74 -16.67 14.10
CA GLN A 169 -43.87 -17.50 14.94
C GLN A 169 -44.68 -18.07 16.13
N GLY A 170 -44.33 -19.28 16.56
CA GLY A 170 -45.02 -19.94 17.67
C GLY A 170 -44.99 -21.46 17.59
N ARG A 171 -45.76 -22.07 18.49
CA ARG A 171 -45.91 -23.52 18.61
C ARG A 171 -47.14 -23.98 17.86
N TYR A 172 -46.92 -24.62 16.72
CA TYR A 172 -47.98 -25.25 15.93
C TYR A 172 -48.15 -26.69 16.39
N LYS A 173 -49.36 -27.10 16.68
CA LYS A 173 -49.69 -28.47 17.07
C LYS A 173 -50.71 -29.04 16.10
N CYS A 174 -50.40 -30.21 15.54
CA CYS A 174 -51.38 -31.03 14.84
C CYS A 174 -51.87 -32.11 15.79
N PHE A 175 -53.19 -32.21 15.91
CA PHE A 175 -53.89 -33.09 16.86
C PHE A 175 -54.81 -34.01 16.07
N PHE A 176 -54.62 -35.33 16.20
CA PHE A 176 -55.43 -36.35 15.55
C PHE A 176 -56.36 -37.03 16.54
N ARG A 177 -57.61 -37.27 16.13
CA ARG A 177 -58.63 -37.94 16.95
C ARG A 177 -59.47 -38.89 16.12
N ASN A 178 -59.66 -40.14 16.55
CA ASN A 178 -60.59 -41.08 15.90
C ASN A 178 -61.60 -41.76 16.84
N TYR A 179 -61.43 -41.64 18.16
CA TYR A 179 -62.40 -42.05 19.17
C TYR A 179 -62.34 -41.13 20.40
N GLU A 180 -63.29 -41.24 21.34
CA GLU A 180 -63.43 -40.26 22.44
C GLU A 180 -62.12 -39.99 23.22
N ASN A 181 -61.24 -41.00 23.40
CA ASN A 181 -59.94 -40.88 24.09
C ASN A 181 -58.72 -41.23 23.23
N GLY A 182 -58.90 -41.49 21.94
CA GLY A 182 -57.82 -41.87 21.02
C GLY A 182 -57.22 -40.66 20.38
N THR A 183 -56.06 -40.24 20.85
CA THR A 183 -55.41 -39.02 20.38
C THR A 183 -53.95 -39.24 20.08
N ALA A 184 -53.46 -38.59 19.03
CA ALA A 184 -52.04 -38.40 18.82
C ALA A 184 -51.76 -36.95 18.45
N GLU A 185 -50.72 -36.36 19.03
CA GLU A 185 -50.32 -35.00 18.75
C GLU A 185 -48.81 -34.87 18.62
N THR A 186 -48.38 -33.92 17.80
CA THR A 186 -46.98 -33.47 17.77
C THR A 186 -46.94 -31.95 17.67
N THR A 187 -45.85 -31.37 18.15
CA THR A 187 -45.64 -29.92 18.19
C THR A 187 -44.46 -29.55 17.32
N ILE A 188 -44.65 -28.54 16.48
CA ILE A 188 -43.68 -27.95 15.57
C ILE A 188 -43.45 -26.51 16.03
N GLN A 189 -42.24 -26.21 16.48
CA GLN A 189 -41.80 -24.85 16.75
C GLN A 189 -41.43 -24.18 15.43
N VAL A 190 -42.09 -23.08 15.09
CA VAL A 190 -41.77 -22.29 13.89
C VAL A 190 -41.23 -20.94 14.34
N SER A 191 -40.03 -20.60 13.86
CA SER A 191 -39.35 -19.33 14.17
C SER A 191 -38.68 -18.76 12.93
N LEU A 192 -38.51 -17.45 12.89
CA LEU A 192 -37.65 -16.83 11.88
C LEU A 192 -36.19 -17.17 12.17
N MET A 193 -35.37 -17.19 11.11
CA MET A 193 -33.91 -17.29 11.23
C MET A 193 -33.38 -16.18 12.14
N SER A 194 -32.61 -16.54 13.16
CA SER A 194 -32.04 -15.60 14.13
C SER A 194 -30.57 -15.36 13.86
N CYS A 195 -30.14 -14.10 13.87
CA CYS A 195 -28.73 -13.71 13.78
C CYS A 195 -28.02 -13.62 15.13
N GLY A 196 -28.74 -13.90 16.24
CA GLY A 196 -28.23 -13.71 17.60
C GLY A 196 -28.12 -12.24 18.00
N ASP A 197 -27.86 -11.98 19.28
CA ASP A 197 -27.70 -10.61 19.79
C ASP A 197 -26.41 -9.98 19.19
N PRO A 198 -26.51 -8.87 18.43
CA PRO A 198 -25.36 -8.27 17.75
C PRO A 198 -24.42 -7.48 18.67
N GLY A 199 -24.72 -7.39 19.97
CA GLY A 199 -24.00 -6.59 20.96
C GLY A 199 -24.36 -5.11 20.94
N LYS A 200 -23.67 -4.34 21.79
CA LYS A 200 -23.69 -2.88 21.84
C LYS A 200 -22.25 -2.34 21.86
N PRO A 201 -21.95 -1.21 21.19
CA PRO A 201 -20.64 -0.58 21.26
C PRO A 201 -20.36 -0.09 22.69
N LEU A 202 -19.08 0.01 23.05
CA LEU A 202 -18.67 0.76 24.24
C LEU A 202 -18.95 2.25 24.00
N ASN A 203 -19.45 2.97 25.01
CA ASN A 203 -19.83 4.39 24.91
C ASN A 203 -20.90 4.65 23.83
N GLY A 204 -21.85 3.73 23.71
CA GLY A 204 -23.01 3.87 22.86
C GLY A 204 -24.08 2.84 23.18
N TYR A 205 -25.16 2.90 22.44
CA TYR A 205 -26.32 2.04 22.61
C TYR A 205 -26.87 1.56 21.26
N ARG A 206 -27.62 0.46 21.33
CA ARG A 206 -28.35 -0.12 20.20
C ARG A 206 -29.84 0.11 20.41
N THR A 207 -30.51 0.58 19.37
CA THR A 207 -31.97 0.62 19.28
C THR A 207 -32.45 -0.61 18.49
N GLY A 208 -33.42 -1.34 19.05
CA GLY A 208 -33.92 -2.60 18.52
C GLY A 208 -33.47 -3.82 19.32
N ASN A 209 -34.41 -4.75 19.52
CA ASN A 209 -34.28 -5.98 20.31
C ASN A 209 -34.77 -7.22 19.56
N GLU A 210 -35.02 -7.09 18.25
CA GLU A 210 -35.49 -8.16 17.38
C GLU A 210 -34.36 -8.57 16.43
N PHE A 211 -33.98 -9.85 16.47
CA PHE A 211 -32.77 -10.35 15.79
C PHE A 211 -33.07 -11.38 14.70
N TRP A 212 -34.27 -11.31 14.13
CA TRP A 212 -34.73 -12.23 13.10
C TRP A 212 -34.49 -11.69 11.68
N ALA A 213 -34.39 -12.59 10.70
CA ALA A 213 -34.02 -12.27 9.33
C ALA A 213 -34.99 -11.27 8.67
N GLY A 214 -34.44 -10.18 8.15
CA GLY A 214 -35.18 -9.03 7.60
C GLY A 214 -35.34 -7.86 8.58
N ASN A 215 -35.03 -8.04 9.87
CA ASN A 215 -35.03 -6.95 10.86
C ASN A 215 -33.68 -6.23 10.90
N MET A 216 -33.69 -4.95 11.28
CA MET A 216 -32.49 -4.13 11.41
C MET A 216 -32.39 -3.50 12.80
N VAL A 217 -31.16 -3.41 13.29
CA VAL A 217 -30.85 -2.68 14.52
C VAL A 217 -30.07 -1.41 14.18
N VAL A 218 -30.24 -0.37 14.98
CA VAL A 218 -29.59 0.94 14.78
C VAL A 218 -28.66 1.24 15.95
N TYR A 219 -27.50 1.81 15.68
CA TYR A 219 -26.50 2.16 16.69
C TYR A 219 -26.38 3.67 16.84
N THR A 220 -26.18 4.11 18.07
CA THR A 220 -25.99 5.53 18.40
C THR A 220 -24.93 5.63 19.49
N CYS A 221 -24.06 6.62 19.38
CA CYS A 221 -23.02 6.85 20.38
C CYS A 221 -23.52 7.76 21.49
N ASP A 222 -22.93 7.60 22.68
CA ASP A 222 -23.19 8.50 23.80
C ASP A 222 -22.66 9.91 23.46
N PRO A 223 -23.21 10.98 24.08
CA PRO A 223 -22.77 12.35 23.80
C PRO A 223 -21.25 12.52 23.92
N GLY A 224 -20.64 13.15 22.90
CA GLY A 224 -19.17 13.35 22.81
C GLY A 224 -18.43 12.27 22.03
N TYR A 225 -19.07 11.12 21.76
CA TYR A 225 -18.53 10.06 20.93
C TYR A 225 -19.12 10.09 19.52
N TYR A 226 -18.31 9.68 18.56
CA TYR A 226 -18.66 9.66 17.14
C TYR A 226 -18.68 8.24 16.63
N LEU A 227 -19.71 7.93 15.85
CA LEU A 227 -19.93 6.59 15.31
C LEU A 227 -18.97 6.33 14.13
N VAL A 228 -18.16 5.29 14.25
CA VAL A 228 -17.27 4.79 13.22
C VAL A 228 -17.72 3.40 12.79
N GLY A 229 -18.06 3.28 11.51
CA GLY A 229 -18.66 2.07 10.94
C GLY A 229 -20.15 2.22 10.63
N PRO A 230 -20.88 1.11 10.45
CA PRO A 230 -22.28 1.15 10.01
C PRO A 230 -23.21 1.66 11.11
N SER A 231 -24.12 2.59 10.77
CA SER A 231 -25.15 3.11 11.68
C SER A 231 -26.30 2.13 11.92
N ASN A 232 -26.41 1.11 11.09
CA ASN A 232 -27.42 0.07 11.21
C ASN A 232 -26.87 -1.26 10.70
N ARG A 233 -27.43 -2.37 11.19
CA ARG A 233 -27.08 -3.73 10.76
C ARG A 233 -28.36 -4.50 10.48
N LEU A 234 -28.42 -5.18 9.34
CA LEU A 234 -29.55 -6.02 8.91
C LEU A 234 -29.26 -7.49 9.24
N CYS A 235 -30.23 -8.21 9.79
CA CYS A 235 -30.16 -9.65 9.95
C CYS A 235 -30.50 -10.34 8.62
N LEU A 236 -29.55 -11.08 8.05
CA LEU A 236 -29.66 -11.69 6.73
C LEU A 236 -30.34 -13.06 6.77
N GLU A 237 -30.81 -13.53 5.61
CA GLU A 237 -31.51 -14.82 5.45
C GLU A 237 -30.62 -16.04 5.81
N ASN A 238 -29.29 -15.85 5.87
CA ASN A 238 -28.31 -16.89 6.25
C ASN A 238 -27.99 -16.93 7.76
N GLY A 239 -28.62 -16.08 8.58
CA GLY A 239 -28.35 -16.00 10.02
C GLY A 239 -27.11 -15.17 10.40
N ALA A 240 -26.52 -14.42 9.46
CA ALA A 240 -25.45 -13.46 9.75
C ALA A 240 -25.97 -12.02 9.77
N TRP A 241 -25.32 -11.15 10.54
CA TRP A 241 -25.52 -9.70 10.43
C TRP A 241 -24.77 -9.16 9.21
N SER A 242 -25.33 -8.12 8.56
CA SER A 242 -24.78 -7.53 7.33
C SER A 242 -23.33 -7.04 7.46
N ASP A 243 -22.97 -6.55 8.64
CA ASP A 243 -21.68 -5.91 8.91
C ASP A 243 -21.19 -6.21 10.33
N SER A 244 -20.01 -5.70 10.70
CA SER A 244 -19.49 -5.73 12.07
C SER A 244 -20.13 -4.67 12.96
N ILE A 245 -20.01 -4.85 14.29
CA ILE A 245 -20.47 -3.85 15.26
C ILE A 245 -19.67 -2.54 15.10
N PRO A 246 -20.32 -1.36 15.05
CA PRO A 246 -19.59 -0.10 14.95
C PRO A 246 -18.85 0.23 16.25
N SER A 247 -17.93 1.20 16.19
CA SER A 247 -17.21 1.73 17.34
C SER A 247 -17.62 3.17 17.62
N CYS A 248 -17.67 3.54 18.90
CA CYS A 248 -17.92 4.91 19.33
C CYS A 248 -16.62 5.50 19.89
N LEU A 249 -16.02 6.44 19.17
CA LEU A 249 -14.70 6.98 19.46
C LEU A 249 -14.79 8.48 19.76
N LEU A 250 -13.95 8.97 20.68
CA LEU A 250 -13.79 10.41 20.92
C LEU A 250 -13.15 11.08 19.70
N LEU A 251 -13.38 12.39 19.54
CA LEU A 251 -12.59 13.21 18.63
C LEU A 251 -11.49 13.92 19.41
N CYS A 252 -10.27 13.88 18.89
CA CYS A 252 -9.22 14.76 19.34
C CYS A 252 -9.42 16.20 18.85
N PRO A 253 -8.89 17.21 19.57
CA PRO A 253 -8.95 18.61 19.16
C PRO A 253 -8.53 18.81 17.70
N ARG A 254 -9.23 19.71 17.01
CA ARG A 254 -8.92 19.99 15.61
C ARG A 254 -7.59 20.74 15.50
N MET A 255 -6.61 20.11 14.86
CA MET A 255 -5.32 20.70 14.48
C MET A 255 -5.45 21.41 13.13
N VAL A 256 -4.60 22.41 12.89
CA VAL A 256 -4.49 23.14 11.60
C VAL A 256 -3.25 22.71 10.83
N PRO A 257 -3.21 22.76 9.49
CA PRO A 257 -1.98 22.49 8.75
C PRO A 257 -0.85 23.44 9.17
N PRO A 258 0.40 22.96 9.33
CA PRO A 258 1.53 23.82 9.63
C PRO A 258 1.84 24.73 8.43
N VAL A 259 2.37 25.92 8.70
CA VAL A 259 2.86 26.81 7.62
C VAL A 259 3.96 26.08 6.85
N ASN A 260 3.90 26.12 5.51
CA ASN A 260 4.77 25.34 4.63
C ASN A 260 4.69 23.82 4.83
N GLY A 261 3.51 23.29 5.17
CA GLY A 261 3.26 21.86 5.21
C GLY A 261 1.78 21.49 5.09
N HIS A 262 1.50 20.20 5.24
CA HIS A 262 0.17 19.62 5.21
C HIS A 262 0.04 18.51 6.26
N MET A 263 -1.21 18.14 6.58
CA MET A 263 -1.53 17.05 7.50
C MET A 263 -2.17 15.90 6.74
N VAL A 264 -1.89 14.68 7.17
CA VAL A 264 -2.50 13.45 6.66
C VAL A 264 -3.00 12.63 7.85
N GLY A 265 -4.29 12.32 7.86
CA GLY A 265 -4.95 11.58 8.94
C GLY A 265 -6.33 12.16 9.24
N ASP A 266 -7.00 11.58 10.24
CA ASP A 266 -8.27 12.06 10.78
C ASP A 266 -8.13 12.41 12.27
N PHE A 267 -9.24 12.80 12.90
CA PHE A 267 -9.27 13.26 14.30
C PHE A 267 -9.91 12.23 15.24
N LEU A 268 -10.12 10.98 14.79
CA LEU A 268 -10.79 9.95 15.59
C LEU A 268 -9.84 9.35 16.64
N GLY A 269 -10.41 8.90 17.75
CA GLY A 269 -9.69 8.13 18.78
C GLY A 269 -8.95 6.96 18.16
N ASN A 270 -7.70 6.74 18.57
CA ASN A 270 -6.79 5.72 18.04
C ASN A 270 -6.23 5.99 16.63
N SER A 271 -6.51 7.16 16.04
CA SER A 271 -5.92 7.58 14.77
C SER A 271 -4.56 8.24 14.94
N THR A 272 -3.76 8.20 13.88
CA THR A 272 -2.47 8.89 13.79
C THR A 272 -2.56 10.05 12.82
N LEU A 273 -2.26 11.26 13.29
CA LEU A 273 -2.14 12.46 12.47
C LEU A 273 -0.67 12.70 12.13
N THR A 274 -0.35 12.68 10.84
CA THR A 274 1.02 12.87 10.33
C THR A 274 1.18 14.26 9.73
N PHE A 275 2.21 14.97 10.15
CA PHE A 275 2.59 16.29 9.64
C PHE A 275 3.71 16.13 8.61
N LYS A 276 3.53 16.73 7.44
CA LYS A 276 4.51 16.69 6.34
C LYS A 276 4.84 18.12 5.91
N CYS A 277 6.12 18.41 5.81
CA CYS A 277 6.59 19.71 5.31
C CYS A 277 6.69 19.71 3.78
N ASN A 278 6.50 20.89 3.20
CA ASN A 278 6.74 21.13 1.78
C ASN A 278 8.24 21.03 1.48
N THR A 279 8.61 20.83 0.22
CA THR A 279 10.01 20.83 -0.23
C THR A 279 10.75 22.08 0.26
N GLY A 280 11.99 21.91 0.72
CA GLY A 280 12.80 22.98 1.34
C GLY A 280 12.51 23.22 2.83
N TYR A 281 11.61 22.45 3.44
CA TYR A 281 11.28 22.52 4.86
C TYR A 281 11.29 21.15 5.52
N TRP A 282 11.47 21.13 6.84
CA TRP A 282 11.61 19.90 7.60
C TRP A 282 11.12 20.06 9.05
N ILE A 283 10.90 18.91 9.72
CA ILE A 283 10.39 18.81 11.09
C ILE A 283 11.19 17.73 11.84
N ARG A 284 11.74 18.05 13.03
CA ARG A 284 12.53 17.08 13.84
C ARG A 284 11.67 16.18 14.71
N GLU A 285 10.73 16.77 15.42
CA GLU A 285 10.00 16.11 16.50
C GLU A 285 8.49 16.21 16.27
N ASN A 286 7.76 15.24 16.82
CA ASN A 286 6.29 15.21 16.80
C ASN A 286 5.69 15.29 15.38
N HIS A 287 6.40 14.76 14.38
CA HIS A 287 5.90 14.65 13.00
C HIS A 287 4.71 13.69 12.90
N GLN A 288 4.46 12.89 13.94
CA GLN A 288 3.28 12.06 14.11
C GLN A 288 2.71 12.26 15.52
N LEU A 289 1.40 12.46 15.59
CA LEU A 289 0.64 12.52 16.84
C LEU A 289 -0.40 11.40 16.85
N LEU A 290 -0.58 10.75 18.00
CA LEU A 290 -1.57 9.70 18.20
C LEU A 290 -2.73 10.28 19.03
N CYS A 291 -3.96 10.06 18.56
CA CYS A 291 -5.15 10.46 19.30
C CYS A 291 -5.46 9.41 20.37
N ASP A 292 -5.32 9.78 21.65
CA ASP A 292 -5.63 8.89 22.77
C ASP A 292 -7.14 8.58 22.79
N PRO A 293 -7.56 7.31 22.59
CA PRO A 293 -8.97 6.96 22.57
C PRO A 293 -9.67 7.08 23.92
N LYS A 294 -8.93 7.19 25.04
CA LYS A 294 -9.50 7.31 26.39
C LYS A 294 -9.72 8.77 26.79
N THR A 295 -8.75 9.63 26.49
CA THR A 295 -8.79 11.04 26.91
C THR A 295 -9.25 11.99 25.80
N GLY A 296 -9.19 11.56 24.53
CA GLY A 296 -9.45 12.42 23.39
C GLY A 296 -8.37 13.49 23.20
N ASN A 297 -7.14 13.26 23.66
CA ASN A 297 -6.03 14.20 23.50
C ASN A 297 -4.98 13.70 22.50
N TRP A 298 -4.34 14.61 21.78
CA TRP A 298 -3.18 14.30 20.95
C TRP A 298 -1.97 14.01 21.84
N THR A 299 -1.26 12.94 21.55
CA THR A 299 -0.03 12.54 22.24
C THR A 299 1.11 12.29 21.26
N ASN A 300 2.35 12.46 21.71
CA ASN A 300 3.51 11.97 20.97
C ASN A 300 3.77 10.48 21.27
N TRP A 301 4.78 9.87 20.65
CA TRP A 301 5.14 8.45 20.86
C TRP A 301 5.48 8.10 22.32
N ASN A 302 5.89 9.09 23.12
CA ASN A 302 6.21 8.92 24.53
C ASN A 302 4.97 9.11 25.44
N GLY A 303 3.77 9.27 24.88
CA GLY A 303 2.53 9.47 25.63
C GLY A 303 2.37 10.86 26.24
N THR A 304 3.20 11.83 25.85
CA THR A 304 3.08 13.22 26.31
C THR A 304 1.99 13.93 25.52
N VAL A 305 1.08 14.62 26.22
CA VAL A 305 0.01 15.41 25.59
C VAL A 305 0.59 16.60 24.83
N ILE A 306 0.20 16.75 23.57
CA ILE A 306 0.60 17.84 22.69
C ILE A 306 -0.61 18.70 22.37
N ILE A 307 -0.50 20.00 22.66
CA ILE A 307 -1.56 21.00 22.42
C ILE A 307 -1.19 22.03 21.36
N GLU A 308 0.08 22.04 20.92
CA GLU A 308 0.57 22.98 19.93
C GLU A 308 0.86 22.30 18.59
N ASN A 309 0.63 23.06 17.53
CA ASN A 309 0.89 22.62 16.17
C ASN A 309 2.40 22.54 15.89
N PRO A 310 2.91 21.38 15.42
CA PRO A 310 4.30 21.27 15.00
C PRO A 310 4.63 22.25 13.87
N GLN A 311 5.85 22.79 13.83
CA GLN A 311 6.23 23.83 12.87
C GLN A 311 7.30 23.32 11.89
N CYS A 312 7.10 23.59 10.60
CA CYS A 312 8.09 23.33 9.55
C CYS A 312 9.16 24.43 9.55
N LYS A 313 10.43 24.05 9.62
CA LYS A 313 11.57 24.98 9.61
C LYS A 313 12.28 24.94 8.25
N ASN A 314 12.95 26.04 7.88
CA ASN A 314 13.77 26.09 6.67
C ASN A 314 14.84 25.01 6.72
N PHE A 315 15.02 24.27 5.63
CA PHE A 315 16.08 23.29 5.48
C PHE A 315 17.27 23.95 4.81
N ASP A 316 18.36 24.18 5.55
CA ASP A 316 19.56 24.78 4.98
C ASP A 316 20.36 23.74 4.19
N GLU A 317 20.15 23.71 2.87
CA GLU A 317 20.86 22.78 1.99
C GLU A 317 22.36 23.08 1.90
N CYS A 318 22.77 24.33 2.13
CA CYS A 318 24.16 24.76 2.01
C CYS A 318 25.02 24.28 3.19
N SER A 319 24.53 24.33 4.43
CA SER A 319 25.29 23.83 5.59
C SER A 319 25.34 22.30 5.68
N THR A 320 24.34 21.63 5.11
CA THR A 320 24.25 20.16 5.11
C THR A 320 24.93 19.51 3.90
N GLY A 321 25.30 20.28 2.88
CA GLY A 321 25.85 19.79 1.61
C GLY A 321 24.80 19.12 0.71
N ALA A 322 23.50 19.25 1.03
CA ALA A 322 22.39 18.66 0.30
C ALA A 322 21.95 19.52 -0.91
N HIS A 323 22.92 20.00 -1.69
CA HIS A 323 22.69 20.89 -2.83
C HIS A 323 23.36 20.38 -4.11
N SER A 324 22.89 20.86 -5.26
CA SER A 324 23.45 20.50 -6.59
C SER A 324 24.24 21.64 -7.24
N CYS A 325 24.74 22.61 -6.46
CA CYS A 325 25.62 23.65 -6.97
C CYS A 325 26.90 23.06 -7.59
N SER A 326 27.40 23.70 -8.64
CA SER A 326 28.69 23.35 -9.24
C SER A 326 29.80 23.46 -8.19
N VAL A 327 30.86 22.63 -8.29
CA VAL A 327 32.10 22.79 -7.50
C VAL A 327 32.73 24.18 -7.69
N ASN A 328 32.47 24.79 -8.85
CA ASN A 328 32.91 26.13 -9.21
C ASN A 328 31.85 27.21 -8.92
N ALA A 329 30.83 26.92 -8.12
CA ALA A 329 29.81 27.87 -7.67
C ALA A 329 29.78 28.00 -6.14
N GLN A 330 29.21 29.09 -5.66
CA GLN A 330 28.91 29.36 -4.25
C GLN A 330 27.42 29.09 -3.99
N CYS A 331 27.11 28.33 -2.93
CA CYS A 331 25.76 28.08 -2.43
C CYS A 331 25.35 29.18 -1.44
N THR A 332 24.11 29.65 -1.53
CA THR A 332 23.49 30.56 -0.56
C THR A 332 22.10 30.05 -0.19
N ASP A 333 21.85 29.81 1.11
CA ASP A 333 20.56 29.38 1.63
C ASP A 333 19.51 30.49 1.46
N THR A 334 18.29 30.09 1.14
CA THR A 334 17.14 30.97 0.99
C THR A 334 15.91 30.33 1.67
N ILE A 335 14.87 31.12 1.92
CA ILE A 335 13.68 30.56 2.59
C ILE A 335 12.97 29.58 1.64
N GLY A 336 13.03 28.29 1.97
CA GLY A 336 12.44 27.17 1.25
C GLY A 336 13.26 26.62 0.09
N SER A 337 14.52 27.04 -0.09
CA SER A 337 15.40 26.60 -1.19
C SER A 337 16.83 27.10 -0.99
N TYR A 338 17.72 26.84 -1.93
CA TYR A 338 19.03 27.48 -2.05
C TYR A 338 19.25 28.06 -3.46
N MET A 339 20.23 28.95 -3.58
CA MET A 339 20.71 29.49 -4.85
C MET A 339 22.18 29.16 -5.08
N CYS A 340 22.57 28.97 -6.34
CA CYS A 340 23.95 28.71 -6.76
C CYS A 340 24.43 29.83 -7.68
N ARG A 341 25.64 30.35 -7.47
CA ARG A 341 26.25 31.38 -8.32
C ARG A 341 27.69 31.03 -8.70
N CYS A 342 28.04 31.07 -9.98
CA CYS A 342 29.40 30.76 -10.43
C CYS A 342 30.44 31.70 -9.79
N LYS A 343 31.58 31.12 -9.39
CA LYS A 343 32.75 31.86 -8.89
C LYS A 343 33.37 32.68 -10.03
N PRO A 344 34.13 33.76 -9.72
CA PRO A 344 34.79 34.59 -10.74
C PRO A 344 35.64 33.77 -11.74
N GLY A 345 35.61 34.13 -13.03
CA GLY A 345 36.30 33.43 -14.12
C GLY A 345 35.52 32.28 -14.76
N PHE A 346 34.33 31.97 -14.25
CA PHE A 346 33.41 30.99 -14.80
C PHE A 346 32.04 31.61 -15.11
N GLU A 347 31.40 31.15 -16.19
CA GLU A 347 30.07 31.58 -16.60
C GLU A 347 29.12 30.38 -16.67
N GLY A 348 27.84 30.61 -16.40
CA GLY A 348 26.80 29.59 -16.41
C GLY A 348 25.67 29.84 -15.40
N ASP A 349 24.86 28.81 -15.12
CA ASP A 349 23.65 28.90 -14.29
C ASP A 349 23.89 28.60 -12.79
N GLY A 350 25.15 28.45 -12.38
CA GLY A 350 25.53 28.11 -11.00
C GLY A 350 25.48 26.61 -10.68
N ARG A 351 24.77 25.79 -11.47
CA ARG A 351 24.85 24.32 -11.42
C ARG A 351 25.87 23.78 -12.42
N THR A 352 26.01 24.47 -13.54
CA THR A 352 27.04 24.28 -14.55
C THR A 352 27.80 25.59 -14.71
N CYS A 353 29.12 25.55 -14.54
CA CYS A 353 29.99 26.72 -14.66
C CYS A 353 31.19 26.35 -15.55
N SER A 354 31.35 27.03 -16.70
CA SER A 354 32.40 26.79 -17.69
C SER A 354 33.32 27.98 -17.89
N ILE A 355 34.52 27.72 -18.41
CA ILE A 355 35.60 28.70 -18.64
C ILE A 355 35.18 29.65 -19.75
N SER A 356 35.35 30.96 -19.55
CA SER A 356 34.93 31.94 -20.57
C SER A 356 35.95 32.20 -21.69
N GLN A 357 37.29 32.18 -21.50
CA GLN A 357 38.26 32.49 -22.59
C GLN A 357 39.67 31.84 -22.47
N VAL A 358 40.21 31.32 -23.59
CA VAL A 358 41.63 30.95 -23.82
C VAL A 358 42.21 31.91 -24.87
N TYR A 359 43.31 32.59 -24.57
CA TYR A 359 43.73 33.79 -25.32
C TYR A 359 44.63 33.52 -26.55
N TYR A 360 45.58 32.57 -26.52
CA TYR A 360 46.47 32.28 -27.67
C TYR A 360 46.76 30.79 -27.88
N ARG A 361 46.66 30.34 -29.15
CA ARG A 361 46.99 28.99 -29.62
C ARG A 361 47.75 29.04 -30.94
N ASP A 362 48.82 28.27 -31.08
CA ASP A 362 49.53 28.14 -32.35
C ASP A 362 48.85 27.14 -33.31
N THR A 363 49.30 27.12 -34.57
CA THR A 363 48.73 26.27 -35.63
C THR A 363 49.00 24.78 -35.41
N GLN A 364 49.91 24.42 -34.51
CA GLN A 364 50.26 23.04 -34.16
C GLN A 364 49.52 22.54 -32.92
N GLY A 365 48.61 23.35 -32.36
CA GLY A 365 47.76 23.01 -31.22
C GLY A 365 48.35 23.36 -29.86
N TRP A 366 49.47 24.08 -29.79
CA TRP A 366 50.06 24.51 -28.54
C TRP A 366 49.35 25.74 -27.98
N THR A 367 49.11 25.75 -26.67
CA THR A 367 48.49 26.87 -25.95
C THR A 367 49.53 27.57 -25.07
N LEU A 368 49.59 28.90 -25.15
CA LEU A 368 50.51 29.71 -24.32
C LEU A 368 50.00 29.75 -22.88
N ILE A 369 50.82 29.29 -21.92
CA ILE A 369 50.42 29.24 -20.50
C ILE A 369 51.15 30.26 -19.64
N ALA A 370 52.42 30.56 -19.93
CA ALA A 370 53.22 31.52 -19.19
C ALA A 370 54.31 32.14 -20.08
N ARG A 371 54.80 33.33 -19.70
CA ARG A 371 56.01 33.96 -20.26
C ARG A 371 56.82 34.59 -19.12
N PHE A 372 58.14 34.51 -19.25
CA PHE A 372 59.08 34.91 -18.21
C PHE A 372 60.18 35.80 -18.81
N SER A 373 60.29 37.05 -18.38
CA SER A 373 61.13 38.10 -18.99
C SER A 373 62.48 38.26 -18.31
N ASN A 374 63.59 38.29 -19.08
CA ASN A 374 64.93 38.54 -18.52
C ASN A 374 65.29 40.02 -18.34
N ASN A 375 64.31 40.93 -18.41
CA ASN A 375 64.56 42.37 -18.43
C ASN A 375 64.01 43.09 -17.18
N ASP A 376 63.61 42.35 -16.16
CA ASP A 376 63.18 42.90 -14.88
C ASP A 376 64.08 42.46 -13.72
N THR A 377 63.87 43.08 -12.56
CA THR A 377 64.68 42.83 -11.35
C THR A 377 64.09 41.72 -10.48
N LYS A 378 63.16 40.93 -11.02
CA LYS A 378 62.60 39.77 -10.34
C LYS A 378 63.18 38.57 -11.05
N ASN A 379 63.44 37.49 -10.32
CA ASN A 379 64.07 36.27 -10.88
C ASN A 379 63.06 35.50 -11.75
N TRP A 380 62.64 36.15 -12.83
CA TRP A 380 61.70 35.71 -13.84
C TRP A 380 60.30 35.36 -13.32
N MET A 381 59.91 35.89 -12.14
CA MET A 381 58.54 36.07 -11.59
C MET A 381 58.52 36.53 -10.11
N ARG A 382 57.33 36.67 -9.48
CA ARG A 382 57.18 37.08 -8.06
C ARG A 382 57.76 36.08 -7.04
N ASP A 383 58.53 36.63 -6.11
CA ASP A 383 59.17 35.96 -4.96
C ASP A 383 58.19 35.35 -3.93
N ASP A 384 56.89 35.62 -4.02
CA ASP A 384 55.91 35.06 -3.07
C ASP A 384 55.31 33.72 -3.53
N ALA A 385 55.79 33.17 -4.65
CA ALA A 385 55.26 31.99 -5.33
C ALA A 385 53.78 32.10 -5.75
N SER A 386 53.16 33.29 -5.61
CA SER A 386 51.72 33.46 -5.80
C SER A 386 51.28 33.06 -7.20
N TRP A 387 52.15 33.24 -8.20
CA TRP A 387 51.92 32.91 -9.60
C TRP A 387 51.74 31.42 -9.86
N TRP A 388 52.42 30.57 -9.09
CA TRP A 388 52.31 29.11 -9.21
C TRP A 388 51.08 28.55 -8.49
N TYR A 389 50.64 29.19 -7.40
CA TYR A 389 49.69 28.59 -6.47
C TYR A 389 48.41 29.37 -6.20
N SER A 390 48.50 30.69 -6.09
CA SER A 390 47.41 31.53 -5.59
C SER A 390 46.75 32.34 -6.70
N LEU A 391 47.47 32.58 -7.79
CA LEU A 391 46.98 33.37 -8.91
C LEU A 391 45.86 32.61 -9.62
N THR A 392 44.69 33.23 -9.71
CA THR A 392 43.47 32.63 -10.32
C THR A 392 42.98 33.42 -11.52
N THR A 393 43.60 34.57 -11.79
CA THR A 393 43.29 35.46 -12.90
C THR A 393 44.52 35.64 -13.77
N PRO A 394 44.36 35.77 -15.10
CA PRO A 394 45.48 36.06 -15.99
C PRO A 394 46.26 37.31 -15.57
N GLN A 395 47.57 37.34 -15.83
CA GLN A 395 48.46 38.47 -15.57
C GLN A 395 49.32 38.73 -16.80
N GLY A 396 49.68 39.99 -17.03
CA GLY A 396 50.46 40.42 -18.20
C GLY A 396 49.65 40.38 -19.50
N ASP A 397 50.29 40.79 -20.60
CA ASP A 397 49.69 40.68 -21.92
C ASP A 397 49.63 39.20 -22.33
N VAL A 398 48.42 38.65 -22.43
CA VAL A 398 48.21 37.26 -22.87
C VAL A 398 48.04 37.15 -24.38
N ASN A 399 48.05 38.30 -25.07
CA ASN A 399 47.62 38.43 -26.45
C ASN A 399 48.74 38.57 -27.48
N ASN A 400 50.01 38.48 -27.08
CA ASN A 400 51.09 38.57 -28.05
C ASN A 400 52.33 37.88 -27.48
N PRO A 401 52.71 36.68 -27.97
CA PRO A 401 53.88 35.96 -27.47
C PRO A 401 55.21 36.69 -27.74
N GLY A 402 55.23 37.69 -28.63
CA GLY A 402 56.43 38.46 -28.96
C GLY A 402 56.79 39.58 -27.98
N VAL A 403 55.95 39.87 -26.99
CA VAL A 403 56.23 40.94 -26.00
C VAL A 403 57.25 40.44 -24.97
N ASN A 404 58.33 41.17 -24.72
CA ASN A 404 59.26 40.83 -23.64
C ASN A 404 58.72 41.30 -22.27
N GLN A 405 57.74 40.58 -21.72
CA GLN A 405 57.15 40.85 -20.40
C GLN A 405 56.62 39.56 -19.78
N ASP A 406 56.64 39.50 -18.44
CA ASP A 406 56.02 38.44 -17.66
C ASP A 406 54.53 38.33 -17.90
N MET A 407 54.03 37.10 -18.00
CA MET A 407 52.59 36.82 -18.03
C MET A 407 52.25 35.41 -17.56
N ILE A 408 51.01 35.24 -17.09
CA ILE A 408 50.37 33.93 -16.91
C ILE A 408 48.94 33.98 -17.48
N SER A 409 48.56 33.00 -18.30
CA SER A 409 47.24 32.95 -18.94
C SER A 409 46.29 32.03 -18.18
N ALA A 410 44.98 32.15 -18.47
CA ALA A 410 43.97 31.24 -17.95
C ALA A 410 44.28 29.77 -18.23
N ALA A 411 44.99 29.48 -19.33
CA ALA A 411 45.33 28.12 -19.71
C ALA A 411 46.28 27.44 -18.71
N PHE A 412 47.08 28.19 -17.94
CA PHE A 412 48.00 27.65 -16.94
C PHE A 412 47.31 26.75 -15.91
N TRP A 413 46.09 27.11 -15.51
CA TRP A 413 45.28 26.34 -14.56
C TRP A 413 44.23 25.44 -15.21
N LEU A 414 43.94 25.62 -16.49
CA LEU A 414 42.73 25.05 -17.14
C LEU A 414 43.02 24.08 -18.26
N VAL A 415 44.12 24.27 -19.00
CA VAL A 415 44.46 23.41 -20.14
C VAL A 415 45.25 22.22 -19.63
N LYS A 416 44.68 21.05 -19.88
CA LYS A 416 45.36 19.77 -19.73
C LYS A 416 46.15 19.51 -20.98
N GLY A 417 47.42 19.19 -20.83
CA GLY A 417 48.27 18.81 -21.95
C GLY A 417 49.25 17.73 -21.55
N ASN A 418 50.02 17.25 -22.52
CA ASN A 418 50.96 16.15 -22.32
C ASN A 418 52.41 16.58 -22.49
N ASN A 419 52.66 17.64 -23.24
CA ASN A 419 54.01 18.08 -23.59
C ASN A 419 54.17 19.57 -23.32
N ILE A 420 55.41 19.98 -23.05
CA ILE A 420 55.80 21.40 -23.04
C ILE A 420 56.87 21.67 -24.09
N LYS A 421 56.86 22.91 -24.59
CA LYS A 421 57.97 23.50 -25.32
C LYS A 421 58.26 24.89 -24.80
N ILE A 422 59.51 25.30 -24.95
CA ILE A 422 59.95 26.66 -24.66
C ILE A 422 60.42 27.31 -25.96
N THR A 423 59.92 28.51 -26.24
CA THR A 423 60.39 29.37 -27.35
C THR A 423 60.81 30.73 -26.79
N ARG A 424 61.41 31.60 -27.62
CA ARG A 424 61.76 32.97 -27.22
C ARG A 424 60.78 33.98 -27.80
N SER A 425 60.54 35.08 -27.09
CA SER A 425 59.70 36.18 -27.58
C SER A 425 60.30 36.93 -28.77
N ASP A 426 61.62 36.93 -28.91
CA ASP A 426 62.35 37.61 -29.99
C ASP A 426 62.54 36.74 -31.25
N ASP A 427 62.07 35.48 -31.24
CA ASP A 427 61.85 34.70 -32.47
C ASP A 427 60.50 35.11 -33.09
N PRO A 428 60.49 35.84 -34.22
CA PRO A 428 59.27 36.36 -34.84
C PRO A 428 58.33 35.26 -35.34
N HIS A 429 58.82 34.03 -35.50
CA HIS A 429 58.02 32.90 -35.98
C HIS A 429 57.67 31.90 -34.88
N GLN A 430 58.30 31.98 -33.69
CA GLN A 430 58.11 31.01 -32.60
C GLN A 430 58.32 29.55 -33.06
N THR A 431 59.06 29.35 -34.15
CA THR A 431 59.10 28.09 -34.91
C THR A 431 60.17 27.13 -34.41
N ALA A 432 61.21 27.63 -33.77
CA ALA A 432 62.29 26.82 -33.24
C ALA A 432 62.19 26.76 -31.71
N ALA A 433 61.64 25.66 -31.19
CA ALA A 433 61.68 25.41 -29.74
C ALA A 433 63.14 25.32 -29.28
N LEU A 434 63.48 26.09 -28.23
CA LEU A 434 64.77 25.95 -27.54
C LEU A 434 64.91 24.55 -26.99
N LEU A 435 63.83 24.08 -26.36
CA LEU A 435 63.66 22.72 -25.91
C LEU A 435 62.20 22.32 -25.99
N GLN A 436 61.97 21.02 -26.11
CA GLN A 436 60.65 20.42 -26.01
C GLN A 436 60.74 19.03 -25.37
N THR A 437 59.72 18.67 -24.59
CA THR A 437 59.64 17.32 -24.02
C THR A 437 59.40 16.28 -25.10
N VAL A 438 60.09 15.13 -25.01
CA VAL A 438 59.95 14.03 -25.98
C VAL A 438 58.97 12.94 -25.55
N SER A 439 58.43 13.03 -24.33
CA SER A 439 57.47 12.08 -23.74
C SER A 439 56.36 12.83 -22.99
N ASN A 440 55.30 12.11 -22.61
CA ASN A 440 54.20 12.69 -21.82
C ASN A 440 54.70 13.07 -20.42
N CYS A 441 54.87 14.36 -20.20
CA CYS A 441 55.42 14.93 -18.98
C CYS A 441 54.35 15.21 -17.92
N PHE A 442 53.09 15.39 -18.32
CA PHE A 442 52.02 15.91 -17.47
C PHE A 442 50.90 14.90 -17.17
N SER A 443 50.90 13.72 -17.79
CA SER A 443 49.84 12.71 -17.62
C SER A 443 48.42 13.29 -17.76
N THR A 444 48.21 14.21 -18.71
CA THR A 444 46.94 14.96 -18.92
C THR A 444 46.52 15.87 -17.76
N GLN A 445 47.43 16.25 -16.86
CA GLN A 445 47.17 17.27 -15.85
C GLN A 445 47.30 18.67 -16.42
N THR A 446 46.72 19.66 -15.75
CA THR A 446 47.04 21.06 -16.04
C THR A 446 48.43 21.38 -15.50
N PHE A 447 49.10 22.36 -16.10
CA PHE A 447 50.44 22.74 -15.66
C PHE A 447 50.46 23.11 -14.17
N ARG A 448 49.49 23.92 -13.71
CA ARG A 448 49.31 24.22 -12.27
C ARG A 448 49.08 22.98 -11.42
N SER A 449 48.22 22.05 -11.86
CA SER A 449 47.94 20.81 -11.12
C SER A 449 49.22 20.01 -10.92
N LEU A 450 50.02 19.85 -11.96
CA LEU A 450 51.31 19.16 -11.87
C LEU A 450 52.22 19.86 -10.85
N ILE A 451 52.43 21.16 -11.00
CA ILE A 451 53.28 21.95 -10.12
C ILE A 451 52.82 21.84 -8.65
N SER A 452 51.51 21.91 -8.40
CA SER A 452 50.96 21.81 -7.05
C SER A 452 50.95 20.41 -6.45
N SER A 453 51.02 19.37 -7.27
CA SER A 453 51.00 17.98 -6.79
C SER A 453 52.23 17.60 -5.97
N TYR A 454 53.34 18.31 -6.16
CA TYR A 454 54.60 18.06 -5.46
C TYR A 454 54.72 18.78 -4.11
N GLY A 455 53.82 19.74 -3.82
CA GLY A 455 53.85 20.55 -2.61
C GLY A 455 53.43 21.99 -2.88
N HIS A 456 53.13 22.74 -1.81
CA HIS A 456 52.79 24.17 -1.85
C HIS A 456 53.94 25.00 -1.25
N PHE A 457 54.89 25.39 -2.08
CA PHE A 457 56.08 26.13 -1.67
C PHE A 457 55.84 27.64 -1.77
N THR A 458 55.97 28.37 -0.67
CA THR A 458 55.80 29.83 -0.60
C THR A 458 57.08 30.51 -0.14
N TYR A 459 57.08 31.84 -0.11
CA TYR A 459 58.16 32.61 0.48
C TYR A 459 58.57 32.05 1.86
N GLY A 460 59.87 31.77 2.04
CA GLY A 460 60.44 31.25 3.28
C GLY A 460 60.28 29.75 3.56
N THR A 461 59.68 28.96 2.65
CA THR A 461 59.62 27.48 2.80
C THR A 461 60.71 26.80 1.96
N ALA A 462 61.48 25.89 2.57
CA ALA A 462 62.53 25.11 1.92
C ALA A 462 61.96 24.00 1.01
N TRP A 463 62.59 23.75 -0.15
CA TRP A 463 62.16 22.73 -1.12
C TRP A 463 62.90 21.39 -0.90
N ALA A 464 63.01 20.55 -1.93
CA ALA A 464 63.52 19.18 -1.81
C ALA A 464 65.06 19.11 -1.91
N SER A 465 65.75 18.91 -0.79
CA SER A 465 67.22 18.79 -0.78
C SER A 465 67.75 17.71 -1.74
N ASP A 466 68.73 18.08 -2.56
CA ASP A 466 69.52 17.25 -3.49
C ASP A 466 68.75 16.47 -4.56
N GLN A 467 67.60 16.97 -5.01
CA GLN A 467 66.80 16.28 -6.04
C GLN A 467 65.82 17.21 -6.75
N CYS A 468 65.33 16.76 -7.91
CA CYS A 468 64.10 17.27 -8.52
C CYS A 468 62.89 16.44 -8.09
N ARG A 469 61.76 17.09 -7.77
CA ARG A 469 60.51 16.37 -7.46
C ARG A 469 59.92 15.66 -8.67
N ALA A 470 60.18 16.18 -9.86
CA ALA A 470 59.93 15.50 -11.13
C ALA A 470 60.88 15.99 -12.20
N ASN A 471 61.05 15.19 -13.25
CA ASN A 471 61.79 15.58 -14.44
C ASN A 471 61.18 14.93 -15.69
N CYS A 472 61.46 15.55 -16.83
CA CYS A 472 61.01 15.08 -18.13
C CYS A 472 62.15 15.20 -19.13
N GLN A 473 62.35 14.16 -19.92
CA GLN A 473 63.37 14.17 -20.96
C GLN A 473 63.01 15.18 -22.04
N VAL A 474 63.99 15.97 -22.48
CA VAL A 474 63.83 17.00 -23.50
C VAL A 474 64.75 16.78 -24.69
N SER A 475 64.36 17.32 -25.83
CA SER A 475 65.21 17.50 -27.01
C SER A 475 65.47 18.98 -27.18
N TYR A 476 66.75 19.35 -27.19
CA TYR A 476 67.20 20.69 -27.51
C TYR A 476 67.25 20.88 -29.02
N GLY A 477 66.93 22.08 -29.50
CA GLY A 477 66.81 22.37 -30.92
C GLY A 477 66.95 23.84 -31.27
N GLY A 478 66.86 24.13 -32.57
CA GLY A 478 66.98 25.48 -33.10
C GLY A 478 68.42 26.00 -33.17
N ASN A 479 68.57 27.23 -33.64
CA ASN A 479 69.86 27.92 -33.74
C ASN A 479 70.41 28.37 -32.38
N TYR A 480 69.78 27.95 -31.28
CA TYR A 480 69.92 28.58 -29.97
C TYR A 480 70.55 27.67 -28.90
N GLN A 481 71.24 26.60 -29.30
CA GLN A 481 71.91 25.68 -28.37
C GLN A 481 72.99 26.37 -27.52
N THR A 482 73.56 27.47 -28.03
CA THR A 482 74.38 28.45 -27.27
C THR A 482 74.11 29.86 -27.80
N THR A 483 73.40 30.70 -27.05
CA THR A 483 73.16 32.12 -27.38
C THR A 483 73.41 33.02 -26.19
N ASN A 484 73.53 34.33 -26.44
CA ASN A 484 73.54 35.31 -25.36
C ASN A 484 72.25 35.20 -24.53
N GLY A 485 72.41 34.88 -23.24
CA GLY A 485 71.31 34.72 -22.30
C GLY A 485 70.69 33.32 -22.19
N PHE A 486 71.09 32.32 -22.98
CA PHE A 486 70.62 30.93 -22.85
C PHE A 486 71.63 29.95 -23.46
N SER A 487 72.08 28.97 -22.68
CA SER A 487 73.01 27.94 -23.12
C SER A 487 72.60 26.57 -22.59
N GLN A 488 72.72 25.54 -23.43
CA GLN A 488 72.42 24.17 -23.02
C GLN A 488 73.49 23.68 -22.03
N SER A 489 73.06 23.30 -20.82
CA SER A 489 73.94 22.67 -19.84
C SER A 489 74.61 21.42 -20.39
N GLN A 490 75.92 21.30 -20.21
CA GLN A 490 76.70 20.11 -20.59
C GLN A 490 76.96 19.18 -19.40
N CYS A 491 76.59 19.61 -18.18
CA CYS A 491 76.87 18.85 -16.97
C CYS A 491 75.78 17.79 -16.70
N SER A 492 76.18 16.66 -16.13
CA SER A 492 75.26 15.63 -15.61
C SER A 492 75.79 15.15 -14.26
N SER A 493 75.11 15.50 -13.17
CA SER A 493 75.52 15.15 -11.81
C SER A 493 74.37 14.58 -10.99
N ASN A 494 74.43 14.67 -9.66
CA ASN A 494 73.55 13.93 -8.74
C ASN A 494 72.09 14.42 -8.71
N ILE A 495 71.76 15.62 -9.20
CA ILE A 495 70.38 16.13 -9.20
C ILE A 495 69.65 15.73 -10.48
N GLN A 496 70.22 16.03 -11.66
CA GLN A 496 69.73 15.55 -12.95
C GLN A 496 70.77 15.69 -14.08
N SER A 497 70.50 15.05 -15.22
CA SER A 497 71.33 15.12 -16.44
C SER A 497 70.94 16.30 -17.34
N SER A 498 71.89 16.76 -18.18
CA SER A 498 71.72 17.83 -19.17
C SER A 498 70.53 17.69 -20.12
N ASN A 499 70.03 16.48 -20.36
CA ASN A 499 68.93 16.19 -21.30
C ASN A 499 67.53 16.20 -20.65
N TYR A 500 67.38 16.84 -19.48
CA TYR A 500 66.13 16.90 -18.74
C TYR A 500 65.71 18.34 -18.46
N ILE A 501 64.40 18.53 -18.31
CA ILE A 501 63.81 19.63 -17.57
C ILE A 501 63.28 19.08 -16.25
N GLY A 502 63.63 19.73 -15.15
CA GLY A 502 63.27 19.34 -13.80
C GLY A 502 62.26 20.31 -13.19
N PHE A 503 61.45 19.83 -12.26
CA PHE A 503 60.47 20.62 -11.52
C PHE A 503 60.75 20.52 -10.02
N TRP A 504 60.74 21.68 -9.36
CA TRP A 504 61.09 21.83 -7.94
C TRP A 504 62.40 21.14 -7.60
N CYS A 505 63.48 21.67 -8.16
CA CYS A 505 64.83 21.14 -8.01
C CYS A 505 65.62 21.99 -7.02
N ASP A 506 66.36 21.33 -6.13
CA ASP A 506 67.16 21.98 -5.10
C ASP A 506 68.45 21.20 -4.81
N TRP A 507 69.52 21.93 -4.47
CA TRP A 507 70.84 21.43 -4.11
C TRP A 507 71.20 21.89 -2.70
N ASP A 508 71.64 20.96 -1.83
CA ASP A 508 71.92 21.21 -0.41
C ASP A 508 72.90 22.35 -0.08
N LYS A 509 73.66 22.82 -1.07
CA LYS A 509 74.73 23.82 -0.93
C LYS A 509 74.67 24.95 -1.96
N GLY A 510 73.56 25.10 -2.68
CA GLY A 510 73.44 26.10 -3.75
C GLY A 510 72.00 26.52 -4.02
N ASP A 511 71.71 26.88 -5.28
CA ASP A 511 70.48 27.53 -5.66
C ASP A 511 69.46 26.50 -6.20
N GLY A 512 68.17 26.83 -6.06
CA GLY A 512 67.05 26.00 -6.50
C GLY A 512 66.17 26.69 -7.54
N ALA A 513 65.44 25.91 -8.35
CA ALA A 513 64.55 26.45 -9.38
C ALA A 513 63.21 25.69 -9.48
N VAL A 514 62.12 26.44 -9.69
CA VAL A 514 60.79 25.81 -9.87
C VAL A 514 60.78 24.97 -11.15
N MET A 515 61.45 25.45 -12.18
CA MET A 515 61.70 24.71 -13.41
C MET A 515 63.17 24.79 -13.77
N MET A 516 63.94 23.73 -13.51
CA MET A 516 65.36 23.64 -13.82
C MET A 516 65.56 23.14 -15.26
N ILE A 517 66.35 23.86 -16.07
CA ILE A 517 66.65 23.53 -17.45
C ILE A 517 68.07 22.95 -17.52
N GLY A 518 68.21 21.67 -17.89
CA GLY A 518 69.52 21.02 -18.01
C GLY A 518 69.97 20.30 -16.74
N GLY A 519 71.26 19.99 -16.60
CA GLY A 519 71.77 19.14 -15.52
C GLY A 519 72.36 19.93 -14.35
N GLY A 520 72.31 19.37 -13.14
CA GLY A 520 72.73 20.03 -11.90
C GLY A 520 73.25 19.08 -10.83
N GLY A 521 73.83 19.63 -9.76
CA GLY A 521 74.39 18.89 -8.61
C GLY A 521 75.83 19.29 -8.25
N SER A 522 76.39 18.64 -7.24
CA SER A 522 77.69 19.00 -6.64
C SER A 522 78.86 18.90 -7.61
N GLY A 523 78.75 18.09 -8.67
CA GLY A 523 79.76 17.95 -9.72
C GLY A 523 79.70 19.04 -10.80
N CYS A 524 78.74 19.97 -10.72
CA CYS A 524 78.48 20.95 -11.78
C CYS A 524 78.92 22.39 -11.47
N ASN A 525 79.59 22.65 -10.34
CA ASN A 525 80.17 23.95 -9.98
C ASN A 525 79.26 25.19 -10.21
N ARG A 526 77.93 25.05 -10.06
CA ARG A 526 76.84 26.01 -10.40
C ARG A 526 76.26 25.86 -11.81
N ALA A 527 75.60 24.73 -12.08
CA ALA A 527 74.78 24.56 -13.31
C ALA A 527 73.28 24.57 -12.98
N ASP A 528 72.89 25.38 -12.01
CA ASP A 528 71.57 25.55 -11.45
C ASP A 528 70.83 26.69 -12.17
N HIS A 529 70.16 26.38 -13.28
CA HIS A 529 69.45 27.38 -14.09
C HIS A 529 68.01 26.98 -14.37
N GLY A 530 67.13 27.97 -14.44
CA GLY A 530 65.71 27.71 -14.55
C GLY A 530 64.82 28.93 -14.44
N ILE A 531 63.52 28.69 -14.39
CA ILE A 531 62.52 29.74 -14.12
C ILE A 531 62.22 29.73 -12.62
N ALA A 532 62.17 30.93 -12.03
CA ALA A 532 62.00 31.18 -10.60
C ALA A 532 63.11 30.58 -9.74
N ILE A 533 64.30 31.20 -9.84
CA ILE A 533 65.52 30.83 -9.12
C ILE A 533 65.51 31.42 -7.70
N THR A 534 66.17 30.70 -6.79
CA THR A 534 66.29 31.01 -5.37
C THR A 534 67.77 31.16 -4.98
N GLU A 535 68.27 32.40 -4.91
CA GLU A 535 69.68 32.70 -4.60
C GLU A 535 69.89 32.99 -3.11
N ALA A 536 70.14 31.95 -2.30
CA ALA A 536 70.39 32.16 -0.86
C ALA A 536 71.16 31.02 -0.15
N ASN A 537 71.83 30.11 -0.87
CA ASN A 537 72.31 28.84 -0.30
C ASN A 537 71.19 28.07 0.44
N ALA A 538 69.94 28.26 0.00
CA ALA A 538 68.73 27.64 0.53
C ALA A 538 67.60 27.77 -0.50
N ALA A 539 66.88 26.68 -0.80
CA ALA A 539 65.73 26.70 -1.72
C ALA A 539 64.49 27.37 -1.13
N ALA A 540 64.55 28.70 -1.01
CA ALA A 540 63.42 29.54 -0.65
C ALA A 540 63.41 30.77 -1.58
N PHE A 541 62.23 31.31 -1.87
CA PHE A 541 62.08 32.50 -2.71
C PHE A 541 62.60 33.81 -2.05
N SER A 542 63.68 33.76 -1.28
CA SER A 542 64.33 34.93 -0.68
C SER A 542 65.46 35.39 -1.61
N ASP A 543 65.34 36.60 -2.17
CA ASP A 543 66.40 37.24 -2.95
C ASP A 543 67.21 38.21 -2.07
N PHE A 544 68.53 38.16 -2.15
CA PHE A 544 69.47 39.06 -1.45
C PHE A 544 70.34 39.92 -2.39
N GLY A 545 69.94 40.06 -3.65
CA GLY A 545 70.39 41.14 -4.52
C GLY A 545 71.52 40.75 -5.46
N GLY A 546 71.12 40.28 -6.63
CA GLY A 546 71.90 40.21 -7.87
C GLY A 546 70.95 39.84 -9.00
N GLY A 547 70.61 40.78 -9.89
CA GLY A 547 69.72 40.45 -11.01
C GLY A 547 70.41 39.50 -11.99
N GLU A 548 69.77 38.39 -12.33
CA GLU A 548 70.27 37.41 -13.29
C GLU A 548 69.80 37.75 -14.73
N CYS A 549 70.75 37.80 -15.67
CA CYS A 549 70.52 38.26 -17.05
C CYS A 549 70.22 37.11 -18.04
N ASP A 550 70.41 35.86 -17.64
CA ASP A 550 70.38 34.69 -18.50
C ASP A 550 69.59 33.52 -17.90
N PHE A 551 69.09 32.64 -18.76
CA PHE A 551 68.42 31.39 -18.43
C PHE A 551 69.34 30.16 -18.66
N GLY A 552 70.67 30.36 -18.71
CA GLY A 552 71.68 29.38 -19.17
C GLY A 552 72.84 29.21 -18.18
N ASN A 553 73.92 28.53 -18.58
CA ASN A 553 75.04 28.20 -17.68
C ASN A 553 75.88 29.41 -17.19
N ASP A 554 75.82 29.68 -15.88
CA ASP A 554 76.65 30.59 -15.03
C ASP A 554 76.53 32.12 -15.28
N ALA A 555 75.76 32.81 -14.42
CA ALA A 555 75.36 34.22 -14.57
C ALA A 555 76.30 35.25 -13.90
N GLN A 556 77.45 34.86 -13.34
CA GLN A 556 78.32 35.83 -12.66
C GLN A 556 79.04 36.76 -13.65
N GLY A 557 78.49 37.97 -13.81
CA GLY A 557 79.23 39.14 -14.33
C GLY A 557 79.00 39.50 -15.79
N GLU A 558 77.97 38.97 -16.45
CA GLU A 558 77.63 39.36 -17.82
C GLU A 558 76.69 40.57 -17.89
N VAL A 559 76.99 41.52 -18.78
CA VAL A 559 76.09 42.63 -19.11
C VAL A 559 75.00 42.10 -20.04
N CYS A 560 73.72 42.24 -19.65
CA CYS A 560 72.56 41.97 -20.49
C CYS A 560 72.69 42.70 -21.86
N THR A 561 73.10 42.01 -22.93
CA THR A 561 73.16 42.61 -24.28
C THR A 561 71.92 42.32 -25.12
N SER A 562 71.12 41.31 -24.73
CA SER A 562 69.90 40.88 -25.42
C SER A 562 68.72 40.75 -24.45
N THR A 563 67.56 41.29 -24.80
CA THR A 563 66.35 41.29 -23.96
C THR A 563 65.22 40.49 -24.60
N TYR A 564 64.75 39.42 -23.95
CA TYR A 564 63.67 38.55 -24.43
C TYR A 564 62.99 37.79 -23.28
N SER A 565 61.83 37.18 -23.56
CA SER A 565 61.13 36.28 -22.63
C SER A 565 61.15 34.84 -23.11
N LEU A 566 61.19 33.89 -22.18
CA LEU A 566 60.88 32.50 -22.45
C LEU A 566 59.37 32.29 -22.46
N ASN A 567 58.84 31.81 -23.58
CA ASN A 567 57.44 31.47 -23.74
C ASN A 567 57.24 29.99 -23.44
N LEU A 568 56.42 29.69 -22.42
CA LEU A 568 56.08 28.34 -22.03
C LEU A 568 54.74 27.93 -22.62
N TRP A 569 54.76 26.85 -23.40
CA TRP A 569 53.60 26.33 -24.12
C TRP A 569 53.24 24.93 -23.65
N ILE A 570 51.95 24.60 -23.70
CA ILE A 570 51.45 23.24 -23.45
C ILE A 570 50.66 22.71 -24.66
N LYS A 571 50.83 21.42 -25.00
CA LYS A 571 50.12 20.76 -26.10
C LYS A 571 49.05 19.79 -25.62
#